data_AF-A0A6I3U6K3-F1
#
_entry.id   AF-A0A6I3U6K3-F1
#
_cell.length_a   1.000
_cell.length_b   1.000
_cell.length_c   1.000
_cell.angle_alpha   90.00
_cell.angle_beta   90.00
_cell.angle_gamma   90.00
#
_symmetry.space_group_name_H-M   'P 1'
#
loop_
_entity.id
_entity.type
_entity.pdbx_description
1 polymer ?
#
loop_
_entity_poly.entity_id
_entity_poly.type
_entity_poly.pdbx_seq_one_letter_code
_entity_poly.pdbx_strand_id
1 'polypeptide(L)'
;IYGHNAKSKEELRQQIEDKNWDDLLTKVPVKAGDFFYVPSGTMHAIGAGILILETQQSSDTTYRVYDFDRKDDKGNLRELHL
;
A
#
# COMPACT_ATOMS: atom_id res chain seq x y z
N ILE A 1 -0.45 2.03 -6.08
CA ILE A 1 0.47 0.89 -5.81
C ILE A 1 -0.33 -0.38 -5.91
N TYR A 2 0.16 -1.37 -6.66
CA TYR A 2 -0.49 -2.66 -6.83
C TYR A 2 0.60 -3.75 -6.90
N GLY A 3 0.83 -4.44 -5.78
CA GLY A 3 1.87 -5.46 -5.62
C GLY A 3 3.25 -4.94 -5.19
N HIS A 4 4.21 -5.85 -5.17
CA HIS A 4 5.63 -5.61 -4.89
C HIS A 4 6.54 -6.53 -5.74
N ASN A 5 7.82 -6.19 -5.85
CA ASN A 5 8.78 -6.92 -6.69
C ASN A 5 9.55 -8.05 -5.97
N ALA A 6 9.57 -8.06 -4.63
CA ALA A 6 10.31 -9.06 -3.84
C ALA A 6 9.94 -10.52 -4.18
N LYS A 7 10.94 -11.41 -4.16
CA LYS A 7 10.82 -12.83 -4.55
C LYS A 7 10.68 -13.78 -3.37
N SER A 8 10.92 -13.31 -2.15
CA SER A 8 10.72 -14.07 -0.91
C SER A 8 10.21 -13.17 0.21
N LYS A 9 9.74 -13.78 1.31
CA LYS A 9 9.33 -13.04 2.51
C LYS A 9 10.53 -12.35 3.17
N GLU A 10 11.69 -13.00 3.11
CA GLU A 10 12.96 -12.47 3.62
C GLU A 10 13.39 -11.24 2.83
N GLU A 11 13.30 -11.30 1.49
CA GLU A 11 13.60 -10.16 0.64
C GLU A 11 12.60 -9.02 0.84
N LEU A 12 11.32 -9.33 0.99
CA LEU A 12 10.30 -8.33 1.31
C LEU A 12 10.63 -7.61 2.62
N ARG A 13 10.95 -8.37 3.68
CA ARG A 13 11.33 -7.80 4.98
C ARG A 13 12.56 -6.91 4.87
N GLN A 14 13.61 -7.39 4.20
CA GLN A 14 14.84 -6.63 4.02
C GLN A 14 14.58 -5.30 3.29
N GLN A 15 13.82 -5.32 2.19
CA GLN A 15 13.51 -4.10 1.44
C GLN A 15 12.63 -3.10 2.22
N ILE A 16 11.74 -3.60 3.09
CA ILE A 16 10.96 -2.76 4.02
C ILE A 16 11.87 -2.11 5.05
N GLU A 17 12.78 -2.87 5.67
CA GLU A 17 13.73 -2.39 6.68
C GLU A 17 14.68 -1.34 6.09
N ASP A 18 15.18 -1.60 4.88
CA ASP A 18 16.05 -0.68 4.12
C ASP A 18 15.30 0.52 3.54
N LYS A 19 13.97 0.57 3.70
CA LYS A 19 13.07 1.60 3.12
C LYS A 19 13.23 1.74 1.61
N ASN A 20 13.54 0.66 0.90
CA ASN A 20 13.73 0.67 -0.55
C ASN A 20 12.37 0.63 -1.29
N TRP A 21 11.51 1.61 -1.04
CA TRP A 21 10.12 1.61 -1.52
C TRP A 21 9.98 1.72 -3.02
N ASP A 22 10.90 2.45 -3.68
CA ASP A 22 10.81 2.69 -5.12
C ASP A 22 11.12 1.43 -5.94
N ASP A 23 12.05 0.59 -5.49
CA ASP A 23 12.31 -0.71 -6.11
C ASP A 23 11.29 -1.77 -5.66
N LEU A 24 10.83 -1.70 -4.40
CA LEU A 24 9.91 -2.67 -3.85
C LEU A 24 8.52 -2.57 -4.46
N LEU A 25 7.94 -1.38 -4.55
CA LEU A 25 6.52 -1.18 -4.85
C LEU A 25 6.24 -1.07 -6.35
N THR A 26 5.27 -1.83 -6.86
CA THR A 26 4.81 -1.67 -8.25
C THR A 26 3.77 -0.57 -8.39
N LYS A 27 4.02 0.36 -9.32
CA LYS A 27 3.13 1.48 -9.67
C LYS A 27 2.40 1.15 -10.97
N VAL A 28 1.07 1.29 -10.98
CA VAL A 28 0.22 1.07 -12.15
C VAL A 28 -0.49 2.39 -12.47
N PRO A 29 -0.37 2.94 -13.70
CA PRO A 29 -1.12 4.11 -14.10
C PRO A 29 -2.61 3.79 -14.23
N VAL A 30 -3.47 4.75 -13.88
CA VAL A 30 -4.93 4.58 -13.92
C VAL A 30 -5.60 5.74 -14.63
N LYS A 31 -6.81 5.51 -15.13
CA LYS A 31 -7.71 6.53 -15.69
C LYS A 31 -9.15 6.30 -15.22
N ALA A 32 -10.00 7.30 -15.40
CA ALA A 32 -11.42 7.20 -15.09
C ALA A 32 -12.07 6.03 -15.85
N GLY A 33 -12.83 5.21 -15.12
CA GLY A 33 -13.51 4.02 -15.66
C GLY A 33 -12.70 2.72 -15.54
N ASP A 34 -11.43 2.76 -15.12
CA ASP A 34 -10.68 1.53 -14.86
C ASP A 34 -11.26 0.77 -13.65
N PHE A 35 -11.15 -0.55 -13.69
CA PHE A 35 -11.55 -1.45 -12.61
C PHE A 35 -10.38 -2.31 -12.16
N PHE A 36 -10.20 -2.43 -10.86
CA PHE A 36 -9.16 -3.26 -10.25
C PHE A 36 -9.79 -4.20 -9.23
N TYR A 37 -9.56 -5.50 -9.42
CA TYR A 37 -9.82 -6.49 -8.37
C TYR A 37 -8.60 -6.58 -7.47
N VAL A 38 -8.77 -6.45 -6.15
CA VAL A 38 -7.67 -6.50 -5.18
C VAL A 38 -7.89 -7.68 -4.23
N PRO A 39 -7.30 -8.86 -4.49
CA PRO A 39 -7.39 -9.99 -3.57
C PRO A 39 -6.76 -9.68 -2.21
N SER A 40 -7.27 -10.30 -1.14
CA SER A 40 -6.62 -10.26 0.17
C SER A 40 -5.17 -10.76 0.08
N GLY A 41 -4.27 -10.13 0.83
CA GLY A 41 -2.82 -10.37 0.76
C GLY A 41 -2.09 -9.56 -0.31
N THR A 42 -2.79 -8.82 -1.17
CA THR A 42 -2.15 -7.90 -2.13
C THR A 42 -1.67 -6.64 -1.41
N MET A 43 -0.37 -6.34 -1.47
CA MET A 43 0.14 -5.04 -1.04
C MET A 43 -0.35 -3.95 -2.01
N HIS A 44 -1.08 -2.96 -1.52
CA HIS A 44 -1.64 -1.92 -2.39
C HIS A 44 -1.86 -0.60 -1.65
N ALA A 45 -1.98 0.48 -2.42
CA ALA A 45 -2.30 1.81 -1.94
C ALA A 45 -2.88 2.65 -3.08
N ILE A 46 -3.85 3.52 -2.74
CA ILE A 46 -4.46 4.47 -3.68
C ILE A 46 -3.61 5.75 -3.70
N GLY A 47 -3.26 6.22 -4.90
CA GLY A 47 -2.48 7.44 -5.11
C GLY A 47 -3.31 8.72 -4.99
N ALA A 48 -2.64 9.87 -4.91
CA ALA A 48 -3.29 11.17 -4.88
C ALA A 48 -4.07 11.46 -6.18
N GLY A 49 -5.17 12.21 -6.06
CA GLY A 49 -6.00 12.63 -7.20
C GLY A 49 -6.94 11.56 -7.75
N ILE A 50 -7.06 10.41 -7.08
CA ILE A 50 -7.93 9.31 -7.49
C ILE A 50 -9.21 9.35 -6.64
N LEU A 51 -10.36 9.42 -7.29
CA LEU A 51 -11.67 9.16 -6.70
C LEU A 51 -12.12 7.76 -7.12
N ILE A 52 -12.55 6.95 -6.14
CA ILE A 52 -12.99 5.58 -6.38
C ILE A 52 -14.34 5.30 -5.74
N LEU A 53 -14.99 4.26 -6.26
CA LEU A 53 -16.00 3.49 -5.54
C LEU A 53 -15.34 2.16 -5.16
N GLU A 54 -15.24 1.87 -3.86
CA GLU A 54 -14.65 0.64 -3.35
C GLU A 54 -15.74 -0.28 -2.79
N THR A 55 -15.84 -1.47 -3.37
CA THR A 55 -16.73 -2.53 -2.87
C THR A 55 -15.89 -3.58 -2.18
N GLN A 56 -16.00 -3.68 -0.87
CA GLN A 56 -15.21 -4.59 -0.03
C GLN A 56 -16.09 -5.47 0.86
N GLN A 57 -15.48 -6.49 1.47
CA GLN A 57 -16.13 -7.26 2.53
C GLN A 57 -16.41 -6.35 3.74
N SER A 58 -17.39 -6.71 4.57
CA SER A 58 -17.66 -6.03 5.84
C SER A 58 -16.56 -6.31 6.86
N SER A 59 -15.39 -5.69 6.68
CA SER A 59 -14.16 -5.82 7.46
C SER A 59 -13.44 -4.47 7.47
N ASP A 60 -12.70 -4.19 8.55
CA ASP A 60 -11.87 -2.99 8.71
C ASP A 60 -10.39 -3.34 9.02
N THR A 61 -10.00 -4.60 8.80
CA THR A 61 -8.64 -5.05 9.10
C THR A 61 -7.65 -4.52 8.07
N THR A 62 -6.68 -3.71 8.52
CA THR A 62 -5.61 -3.15 7.69
C THR A 62 -4.24 -3.37 8.32
N TYR A 63 -3.32 -4.01 7.61
CA TYR A 63 -1.90 -4.08 7.99
C TYR A 63 -1.09 -3.06 7.18
N ARG A 64 -0.75 -1.94 7.81
CA ARG A 64 -0.01 -0.85 7.18
C ARG A 64 1.49 -1.07 7.28
N VAL A 65 2.20 -1.11 6.15
CA VAL A 65 3.66 -1.29 6.12
C VAL A 65 4.44 0.02 5.99
N TYR A 66 3.87 1.01 5.32
CA TYR A 66 4.48 2.33 5.11
C TYR A 66 3.40 3.40 4.99
N ASP A 67 3.70 4.61 5.46
CA ASP A 67 2.75 5.72 5.44
C ASP A 67 3.27 7.05 4.88
N PHE A 68 4.36 7.01 4.12
CA PHE A 68 5.00 8.22 3.59
C PHE A 68 5.48 9.19 4.67
N ASP A 69 5.78 8.67 5.87
CA ASP A 69 6.19 9.44 7.05
C ASP A 69 5.22 10.59 7.38
N ARG A 70 3.96 10.46 6.97
CA ARG A 70 2.91 11.46 7.19
C ARG A 70 2.54 11.52 8.66
N LYS A 71 2.27 12.74 9.10
CA LYS A 71 1.81 13.04 10.44
C LYS A 71 0.31 13.33 10.42
N ASP A 72 -0.38 12.90 11.46
CA ASP A 72 -1.75 13.29 11.73
C ASP A 72 -1.83 14.77 12.15
N ASP A 73 -3.06 15.27 12.36
CA ASP A 73 -3.32 16.65 12.78
C ASP A 73 -2.69 17.01 14.14
N LYS A 74 -2.26 16.00 14.91
CA LYS A 74 -1.59 16.13 16.21
C LYS A 74 -0.08 15.98 16.12
N GLY A 75 0.48 15.76 14.92
CA GLY A 75 1.91 15.59 14.68
C GLY A 75 2.44 14.17 14.89
N ASN A 76 1.59 13.18 15.12
CA ASN A 76 1.99 11.79 15.36
C ASN A 76 2.07 10.99 14.05
N LEU A 77 3.01 10.06 13.98
CA LEU A 77 3.02 9.04 12.92
C LEU A 77 1.91 8.03 13.18
N ARG A 78 1.27 7.56 12.11
CA ARG A 78 0.28 6.47 12.22
C ARG A 78 0.97 5.14 12.46
N GLU A 79 0.22 4.25 13.09
CA GLU A 79 0.69 2.90 13.39
C GLU A 79 1.00 2.09 12.11
N LEU A 80 2.16 1.42 12.17
CA LEU A 80 2.62 0.44 11.20
C LEU A 80 2.55 -0.96 11.81
N HIS A 81 2.30 -1.95 10.98
CA HIS A 81 2.11 -3.36 11.33
C HIS A 81 3.20 -4.16 10.58
N LEU A 82 4.41 -4.15 11.12
CA LEU A 82 5.60 -4.83 10.55
C LEU A 82 5.91 -6.13 11.28
#